data_AF-A0ABD6EK42-F1
#
_entry.id   AF-A0ABD6EK42-F1
#
_cell.length_a   1.000
_cell.length_b   1.000
_cell.length_c   1.000
_cell.angle_alpha   90.00
_cell.angle_beta   90.00
_cell.angle_gamma   90.00
#
_symmetry.space_group_name_H-M   'P 1'
#
loop_
_entity.id
_entity.type
_entity.pdbx_description
1 polymer ?
#
loop_
_entity_poly.entity_id
_entity_poly.type
_entity_poly.pdbx_seq_one_letter_code
_entity_poly.pdbx_strand_id
1 'polypeptide(L)'
;MESLIGESAVPSTSREKNKLSVSNQSSLFALKGEFERKKLQQKEKSLRPSSAKKNPLLVTKEEQRALDAERKRRKERIESLEKEIQKEEEERIRAQKILEEKSRIYDRLTGGESVTYGDGETIEFMVDFDAKKRNEDQKRHEEEEREKRAREENIAEHFNPYAEQRVYGPSHIVFSVDEDKRREQLDDLVKMSKETEKQREASRKTHDIREKLKNERLNKIRRRKGLPEVEYHDHTEETEESLTFLDIPLPQGEEPLLKADRTKIDDRIREWDRGKVAYTKWINAQREERNEEFRPPSSYYR
;
A
#
# COMPACT_ATOMS: atom_id res chain seq x y z
N MET A 1 -53.46 8.09 66.22
CA MET A 1 -53.92 8.42 64.86
C MET A 1 -54.25 9.90 64.89
N GLU A 2 -53.34 10.74 64.41
CA GLU A 2 -53.45 11.33 63.06
C GLU A 2 -54.68 12.22 62.97
N SER A 3 -54.64 13.48 62.57
CA SER A 3 -53.65 14.32 61.92
C SER A 3 -54.28 15.71 61.90
N LEU A 4 -53.56 16.77 62.28
CA LEU A 4 -53.98 18.14 61.97
C LEU A 4 -52.74 18.90 61.54
N ILE A 5 -52.57 18.85 60.22
CA ILE A 5 -51.59 19.58 59.42
C ILE A 5 -51.97 21.06 59.52
N GLY A 6 -51.31 21.77 60.44
CA GLY A 6 -51.23 23.23 60.45
C GLY A 6 -50.07 23.62 59.56
N GLU A 7 -50.35 23.83 58.28
CA GLU A 7 -49.39 24.25 57.26
C GLU A 7 -48.86 25.65 57.61
N SER A 8 -47.60 25.71 58.05
CA SER A 8 -46.89 26.94 58.36
C SER A 8 -46.69 27.76 57.09
N ALA A 9 -47.35 28.92 57.01
CA ALA A 9 -47.09 29.93 56.00
C ALA A 9 -45.66 30.48 56.16
N VAL A 10 -44.73 29.95 55.38
CA VAL A 10 -43.38 30.50 55.22
C VAL A 10 -43.51 31.78 54.38
N PRO A 11 -43.04 32.96 54.84
CA PRO A 11 -43.04 34.15 53.99
C PRO A 11 -42.07 33.92 52.83
N SER A 12 -42.61 33.83 51.61
CA SER A 12 -41.81 33.66 50.40
C SER A 12 -40.85 34.83 50.28
N THR A 13 -39.56 34.51 50.23
CA THR A 13 -38.45 35.44 50.04
C THR A 13 -38.76 36.39 48.89
N SER A 14 -38.82 37.69 49.18
CA SER A 14 -38.95 38.75 48.18
C SER A 14 -37.88 38.56 47.11
N ARG A 15 -38.30 38.31 45.86
CA ARG A 15 -37.39 38.23 44.69
C ARG A 15 -36.51 39.47 44.66
N GLU A 16 -35.21 39.29 44.85
CA GLU A 16 -34.23 40.35 44.66
C GLU A 16 -34.32 40.84 43.20
N LYS A 17 -34.46 42.15 43.03
CA LYS A 17 -34.51 42.77 41.71
C LYS A 17 -33.07 42.80 41.17
N ASN A 18 -32.77 41.92 40.23
CA ASN A 18 -31.50 41.94 39.50
C ASN A 18 -31.32 43.30 38.83
N LYS A 19 -30.37 44.10 39.33
CA LYS A 19 -29.99 45.38 38.72
C LYS A 19 -29.20 45.08 37.45
N LEU A 20 -29.86 45.19 36.30
CA LEU A 20 -29.20 45.09 35.00
C LEU A 20 -28.43 46.39 34.76
N SER A 21 -27.11 46.34 34.90
CA SER A 21 -26.21 47.41 34.47
C SER A 21 -26.04 47.34 32.96
N VAL A 22 -26.48 48.37 32.23
CA VAL A 22 -26.34 48.48 30.78
C VAL A 22 -25.31 49.55 30.48
N SER A 23 -24.27 49.21 29.71
CA SER A 23 -23.17 50.12 29.36
C SER A 23 -23.58 51.26 28.41
N ASN A 24 -24.66 51.08 27.63
CA ASN A 24 -25.19 52.07 26.70
C ASN A 24 -26.68 52.33 26.94
N GLN A 25 -27.01 53.50 27.49
CA GLN A 25 -28.40 53.89 27.79
C GLN A 25 -29.28 54.01 26.54
N SER A 26 -28.69 54.35 25.39
CA SER A 26 -29.38 54.49 24.10
C SER A 26 -30.04 53.19 23.61
N SER A 27 -29.43 52.03 23.88
CA SER A 27 -29.99 50.72 23.50
C SER A 27 -31.30 50.39 24.23
N LEU A 28 -31.46 50.88 25.47
CA LEU A 28 -32.65 50.62 26.28
C LEU A 28 -33.85 51.43 25.76
N PHE A 29 -33.61 52.67 25.33
CA PHE A 29 -34.65 53.50 24.71
C PHE A 29 -35.11 52.93 23.35
N ALA A 30 -34.18 52.39 22.55
CA ALA A 30 -34.53 51.70 21.30
C ALA A 30 -35.43 50.47 21.56
N LEU A 31 -35.05 49.61 22.51
CA LEU A 31 -35.83 48.43 22.89
C LEU A 31 -37.23 48.80 23.42
N LYS A 32 -37.31 49.85 24.25
CA LYS A 32 -38.59 50.38 24.74
C LYS A 32 -39.48 50.85 23.60
N GLY A 33 -38.90 51.53 22.60
CA GLY A 33 -39.62 51.97 21.40
C GLY A 33 -40.13 50.82 20.54
N GLU A 34 -39.39 49.71 20.42
CA GLU A 34 -39.87 48.51 19.71
C GLU A 34 -40.97 47.77 20.48
N PHE A 35 -40.85 47.68 21.80
CA PHE A 35 -41.85 47.01 22.63
C PHE A 35 -43.23 47.66 22.52
N GLU A 36 -43.31 48.99 22.61
CA GLU A 36 -44.57 49.72 22.47
C GLU A 36 -45.17 49.56 21.07
N ARG A 37 -44.33 49.56 20.02
CA ARG A 37 -44.79 49.29 18.64
C ARG A 37 -45.42 47.90 18.51
N LYS A 38 -44.82 46.88 19.10
CA LYS A 38 -45.31 45.49 19.05
C LYS A 38 -46.62 45.31 19.83
N LYS A 39 -46.76 46.02 20.95
CA LYS A 39 -47.98 46.05 21.76
C LYS A 39 -49.18 46.64 20.99
N LEU A 40 -48.95 47.71 20.22
CA LEU A 40 -49.98 48.29 19.36
C LEU A 40 -50.43 47.32 18.26
N GLN A 41 -49.51 46.61 17.61
CA GLN A 41 -49.84 45.61 16.57
C GLN A 41 -50.72 44.46 17.09
N GLN A 42 -50.51 43.98 18.31
CA GLN A 42 -51.39 42.96 18.91
C GLN A 42 -52.80 43.50 19.14
N LYS A 43 -52.91 44.76 19.57
CA LYS A 43 -54.19 45.42 19.81
C LYS A 43 -54.99 45.55 18.51
N GLU A 44 -54.32 45.90 17.41
CA GLU A 44 -54.95 45.96 16.08
C GLU A 44 -55.43 44.60 15.58
N LYS A 45 -54.66 43.52 15.81
CA LYS A 45 -55.07 42.16 15.43
C LYS A 45 -56.31 41.67 16.17
N SER A 46 -56.49 42.09 17.43
CA SER A 46 -57.67 41.74 18.23
C SER A 46 -58.95 42.46 17.82
N LEU A 47 -58.86 43.55 17.05
CA LEU A 47 -60.01 44.39 16.67
C LEU A 47 -60.68 43.95 15.35
N ARG A 48 -60.19 42.89 14.69
CA ARG A 48 -60.84 42.33 13.49
C ARG A 48 -61.86 41.24 13.90
N PRO A 49 -63.16 41.36 13.53
CA PRO A 49 -64.16 40.37 13.90
C PRO A 49 -63.97 39.06 13.13
N SER A 50 -63.85 37.95 13.88
CA SER A 50 -63.82 36.57 13.35
C SER A 50 -65.25 36.11 13.04
N SER A 51 -65.52 35.71 11.79
CA SER A 51 -66.80 35.13 11.38
C SER A 51 -67.15 33.88 12.20
N ALA A 52 -68.42 33.74 12.57
CA ALA A 52 -68.97 32.70 13.43
C ALA A 52 -68.61 31.27 12.95
N LYS A 53 -68.09 30.45 13.86
CA LYS A 53 -67.69 29.06 13.60
C LYS A 53 -68.94 28.15 13.62
N LYS A 54 -69.28 27.51 12.50
CA LYS A 54 -70.20 26.37 12.47
C LYS A 54 -69.47 25.13 13.02
N ASN A 55 -70.16 24.28 13.80
CA ASN A 55 -69.57 23.08 14.40
C ASN A 55 -69.15 22.08 13.29
N PRO A 56 -67.85 21.78 13.14
CA PRO A 56 -67.33 20.98 12.02
C PRO A 56 -67.60 19.47 12.11
N LEU A 57 -68.41 19.03 13.09
CA LEU A 57 -68.60 17.61 13.41
C LEU A 57 -69.97 17.05 13.03
N LEU A 58 -70.91 17.88 12.56
CA LEU A 58 -72.25 17.45 12.16
C LEU A 58 -72.37 17.52 10.64
N VAL A 59 -72.15 16.38 9.99
CA VAL A 59 -72.37 16.20 8.55
C VAL A 59 -73.86 15.96 8.31
N THR A 60 -74.46 16.73 7.41
CA THR A 60 -75.87 16.58 7.05
C THR A 60 -76.10 15.30 6.22
N LYS A 61 -77.33 14.78 6.25
CA LYS A 61 -77.70 13.55 5.50
C LYS A 61 -77.53 13.71 3.97
N GLU A 62 -77.66 14.93 3.46
CA GLU A 62 -77.44 15.26 2.05
C GLU A 62 -75.95 15.25 1.69
N GLU A 63 -75.09 15.80 2.56
CA GLU A 63 -73.64 15.73 2.41
C GLU A 63 -73.12 14.29 2.46
N GLN A 64 -73.70 13.42 3.30
CA GLN A 64 -73.34 11.99 3.32
C GLN A 64 -73.67 11.30 1.99
N ARG A 65 -74.84 11.58 1.39
CA ARG A 65 -75.23 11.03 0.09
C ARG A 65 -74.33 11.55 -1.04
N ALA A 66 -73.92 12.81 -0.99
CA ALA A 66 -72.99 13.39 -1.95
C ALA A 66 -71.60 12.72 -1.85
N LEU A 67 -71.10 12.50 -0.63
CA LEU A 67 -69.84 11.78 -0.37
C LEU A 67 -69.91 10.33 -0.86
N ASP A 68 -71.02 9.63 -0.67
CA ASP A 68 -71.17 8.26 -1.15
C ASP A 68 -71.25 8.19 -2.68
N ALA A 69 -71.88 9.16 -3.34
CA ALA A 69 -71.89 9.27 -4.80
C ALA A 69 -70.50 9.58 -5.35
N GLU A 70 -69.75 10.47 -4.70
CA GLU A 70 -68.35 10.76 -5.03
C GLU A 70 -67.47 9.51 -4.85
N ARG A 71 -67.64 8.77 -3.75
CA ARG A 71 -66.93 7.51 -3.49
C ARG A 71 -67.21 6.48 -4.57
N LYS A 72 -68.46 6.34 -5.03
CA LYS A 72 -68.80 5.43 -6.14
C LYS A 72 -68.11 5.84 -7.44
N ARG A 73 -68.18 7.12 -7.81
CA ARG A 73 -67.48 7.64 -8.99
C ARG A 73 -65.97 7.46 -8.91
N ARG A 74 -65.39 7.63 -7.72
CA ARG A 74 -63.97 7.37 -7.48
C ARG A 74 -63.62 5.90 -7.65
N LYS A 75 -64.46 4.98 -7.16
CA LYS A 75 -64.29 3.53 -7.36
C LYS A 75 -64.38 3.15 -8.84
N GLU A 76 -65.38 3.66 -9.56
CA GLU A 76 -65.51 3.43 -11.01
C GLU A 76 -64.28 3.94 -11.78
N ARG A 77 -63.75 5.10 -11.41
CA ARG A 77 -62.49 5.63 -11.98
C ARG A 77 -61.31 4.72 -11.68
N ILE A 78 -61.18 4.25 -10.44
CA ILE A 78 -60.10 3.33 -10.04
C ILE A 78 -60.22 2.03 -10.84
N GLU A 79 -61.41 1.43 -10.92
CA GLU A 79 -61.65 0.20 -11.70
C GLU A 79 -61.35 0.40 -13.21
N SER A 80 -61.62 1.58 -13.77
CA SER A 80 -61.28 1.88 -15.16
C SER A 80 -59.77 1.99 -15.38
N LEU A 81 -59.04 2.61 -14.45
CA LEU A 81 -57.59 2.75 -14.49
C LEU A 81 -56.90 1.40 -14.25
N GLU A 82 -57.42 0.57 -13.35
CA GLU A 82 -56.91 -0.79 -13.12
C GLU A 82 -57.03 -1.65 -14.38
N LYS A 83 -58.13 -1.55 -15.12
CA LYS A 83 -58.30 -2.25 -16.41
C LYS A 83 -57.34 -1.73 -17.48
N GLU A 84 -57.02 -0.45 -17.48
CA GLU A 84 -56.05 0.15 -18.41
C GLU A 84 -54.63 -0.32 -18.09
N ILE A 85 -54.25 -0.33 -16.80
CA ILE A 85 -52.97 -0.86 -16.33
C ILE A 85 -52.82 -2.34 -16.69
N GLN A 86 -53.85 -3.16 -16.47
CA GLN A 86 -53.81 -4.58 -16.84
C GLN A 86 -53.58 -4.78 -18.34
N LYS A 87 -54.22 -3.98 -19.20
CA LYS A 87 -54.00 -4.04 -20.64
C LYS A 87 -52.58 -3.62 -21.02
N GLU A 88 -52.05 -2.57 -20.42
CA GLU A 88 -50.67 -2.13 -20.65
C GLU A 88 -49.66 -3.19 -20.19
N GLU A 89 -49.90 -3.83 -19.05
CA GLU A 89 -49.08 -4.93 -18.54
C GLU A 89 -49.10 -6.14 -19.49
N GLU A 90 -50.28 -6.53 -19.99
CA GLU A 90 -50.40 -7.58 -21.00
C GLU A 90 -49.65 -7.25 -22.29
N GLU A 91 -49.74 -6.00 -22.76
CA GLU A 91 -49.01 -5.52 -23.94
C GLU A 91 -47.49 -5.58 -23.73
N ARG A 92 -47.01 -5.19 -22.55
CA ARG A 92 -45.59 -5.29 -22.19
C ARG A 92 -45.11 -6.74 -22.18
N ILE A 93 -45.88 -7.66 -21.62
CA ILE A 93 -45.53 -9.09 -21.60
C ILE A 93 -45.48 -9.65 -23.03
N ARG A 94 -46.43 -9.27 -23.89
CA ARG A 94 -46.40 -9.67 -25.31
C ARG A 94 -45.18 -9.12 -26.03
N ALA A 95 -44.84 -7.86 -25.82
CA ALA A 95 -43.66 -7.24 -26.41
C ALA A 95 -42.37 -7.93 -25.94
N GLN A 96 -42.28 -8.28 -24.65
CA GLN A 96 -41.15 -9.04 -24.10
C GLN A 96 -41.03 -10.41 -24.74
N LYS A 97 -42.14 -11.15 -24.86
CA LYS A 97 -42.15 -12.47 -25.50
C LYS A 97 -41.69 -12.40 -26.97
N ILE A 98 -42.13 -11.39 -27.71
CA ILE A 98 -41.68 -11.18 -29.10
C ILE A 98 -40.19 -10.87 -29.14
N LEU A 99 -39.68 -10.07 -28.19
CA LEU A 99 -38.26 -9.74 -28.12
C LEU A 99 -37.42 -10.98 -27.78
N GLU A 100 -37.90 -11.82 -26.86
CA GLU A 100 -37.26 -13.09 -26.49
C GLU A 100 -37.25 -14.09 -27.67
N GLU A 101 -38.35 -14.19 -28.41
CA GLU A 101 -38.41 -15.01 -29.62
C GLU A 101 -37.43 -14.50 -30.70
N LYS A 102 -37.34 -13.17 -30.88
CA LYS A 102 -36.36 -12.55 -31.79
C LYS A 102 -34.93 -12.82 -31.34
N SER A 103 -34.59 -12.61 -30.07
CA SER A 103 -33.24 -12.85 -29.55
C SER A 103 -32.86 -14.31 -29.73
N ARG A 104 -33.78 -15.24 -29.45
CA ARG A 104 -33.57 -16.67 -29.65
C ARG A 104 -33.29 -17.02 -31.12
N ILE A 105 -33.94 -16.35 -32.06
CA ILE A 105 -33.66 -16.52 -33.49
C ILE A 105 -32.27 -15.98 -33.83
N TYR A 106 -31.88 -14.80 -33.32
CA TYR A 106 -30.53 -14.28 -33.51
C TYR A 106 -29.45 -15.22 -32.95
N ASP A 107 -29.66 -15.76 -31.76
CA ASP A 107 -28.72 -16.70 -31.14
C ASP A 107 -28.54 -17.95 -32.02
N ARG A 108 -29.64 -18.51 -32.55
CA ARG A 108 -29.61 -19.63 -33.50
C ARG A 108 -28.84 -19.28 -34.78
N LEU A 109 -29.12 -18.12 -35.36
CA LEU A 109 -28.42 -17.64 -36.57
C LEU A 109 -26.92 -17.45 -36.31
N THR A 110 -26.54 -16.90 -35.16
CA THR A 110 -25.11 -16.79 -34.77
C THR A 110 -24.46 -18.14 -34.46
N GLY A 111 -25.27 -19.14 -34.08
CA GLY A 111 -24.85 -20.53 -33.91
C GLY A 111 -24.63 -21.27 -35.23
N GLY A 112 -25.03 -20.70 -36.36
CA GLY A 112 -24.97 -21.32 -37.69
C GLY A 112 -26.18 -22.23 -37.99
N GLU A 113 -27.27 -22.13 -37.23
CA GLU A 113 -28.51 -22.87 -37.50
C GLU A 113 -29.33 -22.14 -38.57
N SER A 114 -29.62 -22.82 -39.67
CA SER A 114 -30.46 -22.28 -40.75
C SER A 114 -31.91 -22.20 -40.29
N VAL A 115 -32.49 -21.00 -40.30
CA VAL A 115 -33.92 -20.81 -40.02
C VAL A 115 -34.73 -21.34 -41.20
N THR A 116 -35.69 -22.22 -40.94
CA THR A 116 -36.60 -22.76 -41.95
C THR A 116 -37.99 -22.12 -41.85
N TYR A 117 -38.69 -21.99 -42.97
CA TYR A 117 -40.13 -21.71 -42.96
C TYR A 117 -40.91 -22.95 -42.47
N GLY A 118 -42.22 -22.77 -42.21
CA GLY A 118 -43.13 -23.87 -41.85
C GLY A 118 -43.19 -24.98 -42.91
N ASP A 119 -42.82 -24.67 -44.16
CA ASP A 119 -42.78 -25.60 -45.29
C ASP A 119 -41.40 -26.30 -45.44
N GLY A 120 -40.45 -26.03 -44.53
CA GLY A 120 -39.13 -26.68 -44.50
C GLY A 120 -38.06 -26.06 -45.42
N GLU A 121 -38.40 -25.02 -46.19
CA GLU A 121 -37.44 -24.27 -46.98
C GLU A 121 -36.54 -23.39 -46.09
N THR A 122 -35.24 -23.36 -46.38
CA THR A 122 -34.26 -22.56 -45.63
C THR A 122 -34.29 -21.10 -46.08
N ILE A 123 -34.27 -20.18 -45.13
CA ILE A 123 -34.24 -18.73 -45.40
C ILE A 123 -32.81 -18.32 -45.74
N GLU A 124 -32.57 -17.90 -46.98
CA GLU A 124 -31.30 -17.31 -47.39
C GLU A 124 -31.25 -15.84 -46.99
N PHE A 125 -30.26 -15.47 -46.17
CA PHE A 125 -30.06 -14.08 -45.74
C PHE A 125 -28.97 -13.43 -46.60
N MET A 126 -29.16 -12.16 -46.94
CA MET A 126 -28.15 -11.37 -47.68
C MET A 126 -26.88 -11.09 -46.85
N VAL A 127 -26.90 -11.38 -45.55
CA VAL A 127 -25.77 -11.19 -44.64
C VAL A 127 -25.26 -12.56 -44.19
N ASP A 128 -23.96 -12.79 -44.36
CA ASP A 128 -23.27 -13.96 -43.85
C ASP A 128 -23.06 -13.83 -42.32
N PHE A 129 -23.89 -14.50 -41.53
CA PHE A 129 -23.74 -14.53 -40.06
C PHE A 129 -22.43 -15.22 -39.60
N ASP A 130 -21.91 -16.14 -40.42
CA ASP A 130 -20.68 -16.89 -40.11
C ASP A 130 -19.38 -16.13 -40.42
N ALA A 131 -19.45 -15.00 -41.13
CA ALA A 131 -18.26 -14.25 -41.53
C ALA A 131 -17.43 -13.78 -40.33
N LYS A 132 -18.08 -13.39 -39.24
CA LYS A 132 -17.40 -12.96 -38.01
C LYS A 132 -16.71 -14.13 -37.30
N LYS A 133 -17.40 -15.26 -37.19
CA LYS A 133 -16.86 -16.48 -36.55
C LYS A 133 -15.62 -16.98 -37.29
N ARG A 134 -15.66 -17.04 -38.63
CA ARG A 134 -14.50 -17.40 -39.46
C ARG A 134 -13.28 -16.50 -39.22
N ASN A 135 -13.49 -15.19 -39.08
CA ASN A 135 -12.41 -14.24 -38.81
C ASN A 135 -11.82 -14.41 -37.39
N GLU A 136 -12.66 -14.65 -36.39
CA GLU A 136 -12.21 -14.93 -35.02
C GLU A 136 -11.41 -16.24 -34.93
N ASP A 137 -11.87 -17.29 -35.60
CA ASP A 137 -11.16 -18.58 -35.65
C ASP A 137 -9.81 -18.43 -36.37
N GLN A 138 -9.76 -17.65 -37.46
CA GLN A 138 -8.51 -17.34 -38.15
C GLN A 138 -7.53 -16.58 -37.25
N LYS A 139 -7.99 -15.59 -36.49
CA LYS A 139 -7.15 -14.85 -35.54
C LYS A 139 -6.62 -15.74 -34.42
N ARG A 140 -7.45 -16.64 -33.87
CA ARG A 140 -7.03 -17.62 -32.85
C ARG A 140 -5.95 -18.54 -33.39
N HIS A 141 -6.13 -19.06 -34.60
CA HIS A 141 -5.13 -19.90 -35.25
C HIS A 141 -3.81 -19.14 -35.50
N GLU A 142 -3.87 -17.89 -35.95
CA GLU A 142 -2.69 -17.04 -36.13
C GLU A 142 -1.94 -16.76 -34.80
N GLU A 143 -2.67 -16.62 -33.70
CA GLU A 143 -2.09 -16.44 -32.36
C GLU A 143 -1.45 -17.73 -31.83
N GLU A 144 -2.12 -18.88 -31.97
CA GLU A 144 -1.56 -20.18 -31.61
C GLU A 144 -0.29 -20.51 -32.40
N GLU A 145 -0.27 -20.21 -33.70
CA GLU A 145 0.93 -20.38 -34.53
C GLU A 145 2.07 -19.45 -34.13
N ARG A 146 1.75 -18.22 -33.70
CA ARG A 146 2.75 -17.29 -33.14
C ARG A 146 3.30 -17.80 -31.80
N GLU A 147 2.45 -18.35 -30.95
CA GLU A 147 2.86 -18.93 -29.67
C GLU A 147 3.71 -20.19 -29.86
N LYS A 148 3.35 -21.08 -30.80
CA LYS A 148 4.18 -22.25 -31.15
C LYS A 148 5.55 -21.82 -31.65
N ARG A 149 5.63 -20.85 -32.56
CA ARG A 149 6.93 -20.29 -33.00
C ARG A 149 7.73 -19.71 -31.85
N ALA A 150 7.09 -18.96 -30.95
CA ALA A 150 7.78 -18.44 -29.77
C ALA A 150 8.26 -19.56 -28.82
N ARG A 151 7.51 -20.66 -28.69
CA ARG A 151 7.94 -21.84 -27.92
C ARG A 151 9.09 -22.59 -28.59
N GLU A 152 9.06 -22.72 -29.92
CA GLU A 152 10.12 -23.34 -30.73
C GLU A 152 11.40 -22.50 -30.71
N GLU A 153 11.29 -21.17 -30.84
CA GLU A 153 12.39 -20.21 -30.73
C GLU A 153 12.96 -20.15 -29.30
N ASN A 154 12.14 -20.47 -28.29
CA ASN A 154 12.51 -20.50 -26.87
C ASN A 154 12.78 -21.94 -26.36
N ILE A 155 13.23 -22.83 -27.25
CA ILE A 155 13.93 -24.05 -26.81
C ILE A 155 15.36 -23.63 -26.50
N ALA A 156 15.54 -23.00 -25.33
CA ALA A 156 16.87 -22.76 -24.83
C ALA A 156 17.49 -24.13 -24.50
N GLU A 157 18.49 -24.53 -25.28
CA GLU A 157 19.29 -25.74 -25.07
C GLU A 157 20.07 -25.61 -23.75
N HIS A 158 19.39 -25.87 -22.63
CA HIS A 158 19.92 -25.64 -21.29
C HIS A 158 20.80 -26.78 -20.77
N PHE A 159 20.86 -27.92 -21.47
CA PHE A 159 21.61 -29.07 -20.98
C PHE A 159 22.43 -29.71 -22.09
N ASN A 160 23.71 -29.32 -22.14
CA ASN A 160 24.72 -30.10 -22.82
C ASN A 160 25.55 -30.83 -21.75
N PRO A 161 25.43 -32.17 -21.62
CA PRO A 161 26.18 -32.98 -20.65
C PRO A 161 27.70 -32.86 -20.78
N TYR A 162 28.19 -32.34 -21.91
CA TYR A 162 29.61 -32.26 -22.25
C TYR A 162 30.15 -30.82 -22.34
N ALA A 163 29.31 -29.78 -22.28
CA ALA A 163 29.76 -28.42 -22.56
C ALA A 163 30.42 -27.71 -21.36
N GLU A 164 29.97 -27.95 -20.13
CA GLU A 164 30.47 -27.21 -18.96
C GLU A 164 30.53 -28.10 -17.71
N GLN A 165 31.57 -28.94 -17.62
CA GLN A 165 31.92 -29.52 -16.33
C GLN A 165 32.38 -28.37 -15.43
N ARG A 166 31.56 -28.01 -14.44
CA ARG A 166 31.91 -26.99 -13.44
C ARG A 166 33.33 -27.25 -12.95
N VAL A 167 34.23 -26.28 -13.14
CA VAL A 167 35.61 -26.37 -12.64
C VAL A 167 35.52 -26.32 -11.12
N TYR A 168 35.64 -27.49 -10.49
CA TYR A 168 35.68 -27.54 -9.05
C TYR A 168 36.95 -26.84 -8.53
N GLY A 169 36.79 -26.02 -7.49
CA GLY A 169 37.91 -25.28 -6.90
C GLY A 169 38.95 -26.20 -6.21
N PRO A 170 40.06 -25.64 -5.73
CA PRO A 170 41.16 -26.39 -5.11
C PRO A 170 40.78 -27.22 -3.87
N SER A 171 39.62 -26.96 -3.27
CA SER A 171 39.09 -27.71 -2.13
C SER A 171 38.36 -29.00 -2.54
N HIS A 172 38.11 -29.22 -3.82
CA HIS A 172 37.41 -30.41 -4.29
C HIS A 172 38.39 -31.55 -4.53
N ILE A 173 38.27 -32.60 -3.71
CA ILE A 173 39.04 -33.83 -3.83
C ILE A 173 38.08 -34.92 -4.25
N VAL A 174 38.36 -35.58 -5.38
CA VAL A 174 37.60 -36.74 -5.85
C VAL A 174 38.25 -37.98 -5.27
N PHE A 175 37.52 -38.72 -4.45
CA PHE A 175 37.97 -40.01 -3.91
C PHE A 175 37.79 -41.13 -4.92
N SER A 176 38.56 -42.21 -4.76
CA SER A 176 38.37 -43.43 -5.54
C SER A 176 36.99 -44.05 -5.29
N VAL A 177 36.45 -44.73 -6.29
CA VAL A 177 35.19 -45.49 -6.17
C VAL A 177 35.37 -46.72 -5.29
N ASP A 178 36.56 -47.33 -5.31
CA ASP A 178 36.91 -48.47 -4.45
C ASP A 178 36.92 -48.07 -2.97
N GLU A 179 36.21 -48.81 -2.11
CA GLU A 179 36.04 -48.45 -0.70
C GLU A 179 37.34 -48.49 0.10
N ASP A 180 38.21 -49.48 -0.14
CA ASP A 180 39.45 -49.64 0.61
C ASP A 180 40.42 -48.49 0.30
N LYS A 181 40.63 -48.18 -0.98
CA LYS A 181 41.43 -47.03 -1.42
C LYS A 181 40.83 -45.71 -0.94
N ARG A 182 39.49 -45.61 -0.89
CA ARG A 182 38.81 -44.42 -0.36
C ARG A 182 39.08 -44.24 1.13
N ARG A 183 39.10 -45.32 1.92
CA ARG A 183 39.45 -45.27 3.35
C ARG A 183 40.89 -44.80 3.56
N GLU A 184 41.83 -45.34 2.78
CA GLU A 184 43.24 -44.91 2.82
C GLU A 184 43.39 -43.41 2.49
N GLN A 185 42.72 -42.95 1.43
CA GLN A 185 42.72 -41.52 1.04
C GLN A 185 42.12 -40.61 2.12
N LEU A 186 41.07 -41.07 2.81
CA LEU A 186 40.47 -40.34 3.93
C LEU A 186 41.40 -40.29 5.14
N ASP A 187 42.04 -41.41 5.48
CA ASP A 187 42.98 -41.47 6.59
C ASP A 187 44.19 -40.55 6.35
N ASP A 188 44.70 -40.52 5.12
CA ASP A 188 45.78 -39.63 4.74
C ASP A 188 45.36 -38.16 4.78
N LEU A 189 44.16 -37.82 4.32
CA LEU A 189 43.60 -36.47 4.45
C LEU A 189 43.51 -36.02 5.93
N VAL A 190 43.05 -36.91 6.81
CA VAL A 190 42.95 -36.66 8.25
C VAL A 190 44.34 -36.44 8.87
N LYS A 191 45.35 -37.23 8.47
CA LYS A 191 46.74 -37.02 8.92
C LYS A 191 47.26 -35.65 8.48
N MET A 192 47.09 -35.28 7.21
CA MET A 192 47.52 -33.97 6.69
C MET A 192 46.84 -32.80 7.41
N SER A 193 45.55 -32.94 7.76
CA SER A 193 44.83 -31.93 8.54
C SER A 193 45.47 -31.75 9.93
N LYS A 194 45.72 -32.86 10.65
CA LYS A 194 46.35 -32.83 11.98
C LYS A 194 47.77 -32.27 11.92
N GLU A 195 48.53 -32.56 10.87
CA GLU A 195 49.86 -31.97 10.67
C GLU A 195 49.78 -30.47 10.43
N THR A 196 48.83 -30.02 9.60
CA THR A 196 48.59 -28.60 9.34
C THR A 196 48.18 -27.85 10.61
N GLU A 197 47.32 -28.44 11.44
CA GLU A 197 46.94 -27.89 12.75
C GLU A 197 48.15 -27.73 13.67
N LYS A 198 48.98 -28.77 13.80
CA LYS A 198 50.23 -28.69 14.58
C LYS A 198 51.17 -27.61 14.07
N GLN A 199 51.33 -27.47 12.75
CA GLN A 199 52.15 -26.43 12.14
C GLN A 199 51.58 -25.02 12.41
N ARG A 200 50.25 -24.87 12.33
CA ARG A 200 49.57 -23.61 12.65
C ARG A 200 49.75 -23.26 14.12
N GLU A 201 49.56 -24.20 15.04
CA GLU A 201 49.78 -23.98 16.48
C GLU A 201 51.23 -23.61 16.79
N ALA A 202 52.20 -24.32 16.19
CA ALA A 202 53.61 -23.99 16.35
C ALA A 202 53.91 -22.57 15.84
N SER A 203 53.36 -22.22 14.67
CA SER A 203 53.51 -20.88 14.10
C SER A 203 52.90 -19.80 14.99
N ARG A 204 51.68 -20.04 15.52
CA ARG A 204 51.03 -19.15 16.50
C ARG A 204 51.89 -18.97 17.74
N LYS A 205 52.34 -20.06 18.37
CA LYS A 205 53.22 -20.00 19.55
C LYS A 205 54.50 -19.20 19.27
N THR A 206 55.14 -19.42 18.11
CA THR A 206 56.34 -18.64 17.75
C THR A 206 56.05 -17.16 17.52
N HIS A 207 54.87 -16.84 16.99
CA HIS A 207 54.41 -15.47 16.83
C HIS A 207 54.18 -14.82 18.20
N ASP A 208 53.42 -15.47 19.08
CA ASP A 208 53.13 -14.99 20.44
C ASP A 208 54.42 -14.74 21.24
N ILE A 209 55.38 -15.66 21.15
CA ILE A 209 56.70 -15.49 21.78
C ILE A 209 57.43 -14.25 21.22
N ARG A 210 57.40 -14.03 19.90
CA ARG A 210 58.05 -12.88 19.27
C ARG A 210 57.39 -11.56 19.68
N GLU A 211 56.08 -11.54 19.81
CA GLU A 211 55.34 -10.36 20.22
C GLU A 211 55.52 -10.04 21.71
N LYS A 212 55.47 -11.05 22.59
CA LYS A 212 55.81 -10.89 24.03
C LYS A 212 57.20 -10.27 24.18
N LEU A 213 58.19 -10.82 23.49
CA LEU A 213 59.56 -10.32 23.52
C LEU A 213 59.66 -8.89 22.96
N LYS A 214 58.94 -8.57 21.88
CA LYS A 214 58.85 -7.21 21.34
C LYS A 214 58.25 -6.23 22.35
N ASN A 215 57.19 -6.62 23.05
CA ASN A 215 56.55 -5.80 24.07
C ASN A 215 57.44 -5.59 25.29
N GLU A 216 58.12 -6.62 25.78
CA GLU A 216 59.11 -6.49 26.85
C GLU A 216 60.22 -5.49 26.49
N ARG A 217 60.72 -5.55 25.26
CA ARG A 217 61.71 -4.58 24.73
C ARG A 217 61.15 -3.15 24.74
N LEU A 218 59.89 -2.97 24.34
CA LEU A 218 59.22 -1.67 24.38
C LEU A 218 59.04 -1.17 25.81
N ASN A 219 58.58 -2.02 26.72
CA ASN A 219 58.32 -1.67 28.12
C ASN A 219 59.61 -1.26 28.84
N LYS A 220 60.74 -1.90 28.55
CA LYS A 220 62.06 -1.45 29.04
C LYS A 220 62.39 -0.03 28.60
N ILE A 221 62.05 0.36 27.37
CA ILE A 221 62.25 1.72 26.86
C ILE A 221 61.26 2.69 27.53
N ARG A 222 59.99 2.30 27.67
CA ARG A 222 58.94 3.11 28.32
C ARG A 222 59.28 3.41 29.78
N ARG A 223 59.75 2.41 30.53
CA ARG A 223 60.24 2.57 31.91
C ARG A 223 61.38 3.59 32.00
N ARG A 224 62.34 3.56 31.06
CA ARG A 224 63.41 4.56 30.99
C ARG A 224 62.91 5.97 30.66
N LYS A 225 61.75 6.08 30.02
CA LYS A 225 61.13 7.34 29.64
C LYS A 225 60.05 7.81 30.62
N GLY A 226 59.76 7.04 31.67
CA GLY A 226 58.71 7.35 32.65
C GLY A 226 57.28 7.19 32.12
N LEU A 227 57.07 6.41 31.05
CA LEU A 227 55.73 6.13 30.52
C LEU A 227 55.16 4.84 31.15
N PRO A 228 53.82 4.73 31.24
CA PRO A 228 53.17 3.51 31.70
C PRO A 228 53.48 2.32 30.78
N GLU A 229 53.57 1.15 31.40
CA GLU A 229 53.81 -0.13 30.75
C GLU A 229 52.60 -0.54 29.89
N VAL A 230 52.86 -1.16 28.74
CA VAL A 230 51.79 -1.71 27.89
C VAL A 230 51.72 -3.20 28.16
N GLU A 231 50.57 -3.66 28.61
CA GLU A 231 50.31 -5.08 28.82
C GLU A 231 50.26 -5.81 27.48
N TYR A 232 50.81 -7.02 27.44
CA TYR A 232 50.63 -7.91 26.31
C TYR A 232 49.24 -8.55 26.42
N HIS A 233 48.45 -8.49 25.35
CA HIS A 233 47.17 -9.18 25.26
C HIS A 233 47.37 -10.47 24.46
N ASP A 234 47.15 -11.62 25.12
CA ASP A 234 47.17 -12.93 24.48
C ASP A 234 45.92 -13.02 23.58
N HIS A 235 46.07 -12.87 22.26
CA HIS A 235 45.00 -13.02 21.25
C HIS A 235 44.29 -14.40 21.25
N THR A 236 44.69 -15.33 22.12
CA THR A 236 44.06 -16.63 22.36
C THR A 236 42.90 -16.56 23.37
N GLU A 237 42.95 -15.64 24.34
CA GLU A 237 41.99 -15.59 25.46
C GLU A 237 40.73 -14.77 25.12
N GLU A 238 40.78 -13.97 24.05
CA GLU A 238 39.65 -13.18 23.53
C GLU A 238 38.51 -14.03 22.91
N THR A 239 38.70 -15.35 22.78
CA THR A 239 37.70 -16.23 22.16
C THR A 239 36.51 -16.57 23.07
N GLU A 240 36.63 -16.42 24.38
CA GLU A 240 35.56 -16.80 25.31
C GLU A 240 34.83 -15.61 25.98
N GLU A 241 35.40 -14.40 25.98
CA GLU A 241 34.77 -13.24 26.67
C GLU A 241 34.57 -11.98 25.81
N SER A 242 35.01 -11.93 24.55
CA SER A 242 34.93 -10.70 23.76
C SER A 242 34.46 -10.92 22.33
N LEU A 243 33.24 -11.45 22.12
CA LEU A 243 32.41 -11.10 20.95
C LEU A 243 30.92 -11.34 21.24
N THR A 244 30.34 -10.62 22.20
CA THR A 244 28.98 -10.08 21.98
C THR A 244 29.07 -9.09 20.82
N PHE A 245 29.02 -9.62 19.60
CA PHE A 245 29.14 -8.94 18.30
C PHE A 245 28.09 -7.83 18.04
N LEU A 246 27.33 -7.38 19.04
CA LEU A 246 26.19 -6.48 18.88
C LEU A 246 26.32 -5.09 19.52
N ASP A 247 27.47 -4.70 20.06
CA ASP A 247 27.63 -3.38 20.67
C ASP A 247 28.90 -2.63 20.20
N ILE A 248 29.11 -2.59 18.88
CA ILE A 248 29.86 -1.47 18.30
C ILE A 248 28.90 -0.28 18.31
N PRO A 249 29.08 0.75 19.17
CA PRO A 249 28.24 1.92 19.08
C PRO A 249 28.40 2.52 17.69
N LEU A 250 27.30 2.62 16.94
CA LEU A 250 27.26 3.43 15.72
C LEU A 250 27.84 4.81 16.08
N PRO A 251 28.78 5.37 15.30
CA PRO A 251 29.28 6.70 15.55
C PRO A 251 28.09 7.67 15.49
N GLN A 252 27.60 8.10 16.67
CA GLN A 252 26.66 9.19 16.78
C GLN A 252 27.38 10.43 16.24
N GLY A 253 26.74 11.10 15.28
CA GLY A 253 27.35 12.17 14.49
C GLY A 253 27.88 13.30 15.36
N GLU A 254 29.17 13.24 15.70
CA GLU A 254 29.94 14.37 16.18
C GLU A 254 30.68 15.00 15.00
N GLU A 255 30.64 16.33 15.00
CA GLU A 255 31.15 17.22 13.96
C GLU A 255 32.57 16.87 13.51
N PRO A 256 32.94 17.16 12.24
CA PRO A 256 34.25 16.80 11.73
C PRO A 256 35.33 17.55 12.50
N LEU A 257 35.95 16.86 13.45
CA LEU A 257 37.23 17.24 14.02
C LEU A 257 38.18 17.52 12.86
N LEU A 258 38.73 18.72 12.90
CA LEU A 258 39.66 19.31 11.95
C LEU A 258 40.58 18.25 11.36
N LYS A 259 40.56 18.17 10.02
CA LYS A 259 41.39 17.28 9.20
C LYS A 259 42.82 17.27 9.73
N ALA A 260 43.17 16.22 10.47
CA ALA A 260 44.56 15.89 10.70
C ALA A 260 45.22 15.75 9.32
N ASP A 261 46.33 16.45 9.14
CA ASP A 261 47.07 16.57 7.89
C ASP A 261 47.20 15.22 7.16
N ARG A 262 46.40 15.05 6.09
CA ARG A 262 46.48 13.93 5.13
C ARG A 262 47.74 14.03 4.25
N THR A 263 48.83 14.63 4.73
CA THR A 263 50.05 14.89 3.93
C THR A 263 51.07 13.77 3.99
N LYS A 264 50.70 12.59 4.49
CA LYS A 264 51.53 11.38 4.40
C LYS A 264 50.70 10.18 3.97
N ILE A 265 50.01 10.32 2.84
CA ILE A 265 49.60 9.14 2.08
C ILE A 265 50.90 8.65 1.45
N ASP A 266 51.35 7.47 1.87
CA ASP A 266 52.52 6.78 1.30
C ASP A 266 52.47 6.83 -0.23
N ASP A 267 53.47 7.43 -0.86
CA ASP A 267 53.68 7.48 -2.32
C ASP A 267 53.97 6.09 -2.95
N ARG A 268 53.64 5.00 -2.26
CA ARG A 268 53.69 3.64 -2.83
C ARG A 268 52.48 3.42 -3.70
N ILE A 269 52.54 3.99 -4.89
CA ILE A 269 51.67 3.62 -6.01
C ILE A 269 51.81 2.10 -6.20
N ARG A 270 50.71 1.38 -6.01
CA ARG A 270 50.65 -0.07 -6.22
C ARG A 270 51.01 -0.39 -7.67
N GLU A 271 51.58 -1.56 -7.91
CA GLU A 271 52.08 -1.92 -9.25
C GLU A 271 51.00 -1.89 -10.33
N TRP A 272 49.74 -2.16 -9.98
CA TRP A 272 48.59 -2.09 -10.89
C TRP A 272 47.96 -0.68 -11.03
N ASP A 273 48.40 0.28 -10.21
CA ASP A 273 48.07 1.71 -10.32
C ASP A 273 49.13 2.50 -11.14
N ARG A 274 50.30 1.89 -11.44
CA ARG A 274 51.28 2.47 -12.36
C ARG A 274 50.66 2.66 -13.75
N GLY A 275 50.70 3.89 -14.26
CA GLY A 275 50.16 4.25 -15.58
C GLY A 275 48.70 4.73 -15.60
N LYS A 276 47.92 4.50 -14.53
CA LYS A 276 46.53 4.99 -14.45
C LYS A 276 46.41 6.50 -14.23
N VAL A 277 47.52 7.19 -13.94
CA VAL A 277 47.57 8.65 -13.74
C VAL A 277 47.22 9.42 -15.03
N ALA A 278 47.61 8.92 -16.21
CA ALA A 278 47.28 9.55 -17.49
C ALA A 278 45.78 9.39 -17.83
N TYR A 279 45.24 8.19 -17.59
CA TYR A 279 43.83 7.88 -17.83
C TYR A 279 42.89 8.65 -16.90
N THR A 280 43.26 8.78 -15.61
CA THR A 280 42.50 9.58 -14.64
C THR A 280 42.50 11.07 -15.00
N LYS A 281 43.59 11.61 -15.54
CA LYS A 281 43.66 12.99 -16.04
C LYS A 281 42.68 13.25 -17.19
N TRP A 282 42.58 12.33 -18.16
CA TRP A 282 41.63 12.45 -19.27
C TRP A 282 40.17 12.35 -18.79
N ILE A 283 39.87 11.41 -17.88
CA ILE A 283 38.52 11.29 -17.30
C ILE A 283 38.11 12.56 -16.56
N ASN A 284 39.02 13.14 -15.77
CA ASN A 284 38.72 14.35 -15.01
C ASN A 284 38.54 15.56 -15.94
N ALA A 285 39.36 15.70 -16.99
CA ALA A 285 39.17 16.74 -18.01
C ALA A 285 37.79 16.61 -18.70
N GLN A 286 37.38 15.40 -19.08
CA GLN A 286 36.06 15.13 -19.67
C GLN A 286 34.89 15.33 -18.67
N ARG A 287 35.15 15.31 -17.37
CA ARG A 287 34.15 15.63 -16.34
C ARG A 287 34.02 17.13 -16.13
N GLU A 288 35.11 17.86 -16.25
CA GLU A 288 35.16 19.33 -16.10
C GLU A 288 34.63 20.05 -17.34
N GLU A 289 34.83 19.50 -18.54
CA GLU A 289 34.33 20.06 -19.80
C GLU A 289 32.80 19.91 -19.95
N ARG A 290 32.18 18.97 -19.23
CA ARG A 290 30.72 18.77 -19.27
C ARG A 290 29.98 19.89 -18.55
N ASN A 291 28.84 20.30 -19.12
CA ASN A 291 27.90 21.24 -18.51
C ASN A 291 27.64 20.87 -17.05
N GLU A 292 27.56 21.87 -16.17
CA GLU A 292 27.42 21.68 -14.71
C GLU A 292 26.21 20.80 -14.34
N GLU A 293 25.14 20.84 -15.13
CA GLU A 293 23.94 20.00 -14.97
C GLU A 293 24.20 18.50 -15.18
N PHE A 294 25.24 18.14 -15.94
CA PHE A 294 25.60 16.75 -16.29
C PHE A 294 26.92 16.29 -15.64
N ARG A 295 27.54 17.12 -14.80
CA ARG A 295 28.68 16.71 -13.97
C ARG A 295 28.16 16.08 -12.68
N PRO A 296 28.74 14.96 -12.18
CA PRO A 296 28.34 14.41 -10.89
C PRO A 296 28.42 15.48 -9.79
N PRO A 297 27.45 15.52 -8.86
CA PRO A 297 27.45 16.47 -7.75
C PRO A 297 28.78 16.51 -7.00
N SER A 298 29.21 17.71 -6.60
CA SER A 298 30.48 17.90 -5.88
C SER A 298 30.53 17.15 -4.54
N SER A 299 29.38 16.75 -3.99
CA SER A 299 29.24 15.97 -2.76
C SER A 299 29.84 14.57 -2.82
N TYR A 300 29.96 13.96 -4.01
CA TYR A 300 30.50 12.60 -4.17
C TYR A 300 32.00 12.50 -3.90
N TYR A 301 32.72 13.62 -3.85
CA TYR A 301 34.18 13.65 -3.76
C TYR A 301 34.68 14.14 -2.39
N ARG A 302 33.83 14.10 -1.35
CA ARG A 302 34.14 14.56 0.01
C ARG A 302 34.89 13.52 0.84
#